data_AF-A0A497GUQ1-F1
#
_entry.id   AF-A0A497GUQ1-F1
#
_cell.length_a   1.000
_cell.length_b   1.000
_cell.length_c   1.000
_cell.angle_alpha   90.00
_cell.angle_beta   90.00
_cell.angle_gamma   90.00
#
_symmetry.space_group_name_H-M   'P 1'
#
loop_
_entity.id
_entity.type
_entity.pdbx_description
1 polymer ?
#
loop_
_entity_poly.entity_id
_entity_poly.type
_entity_poly.pdbx_seq_one_letter_code
_entity_poly.pdbx_strand_id
1 'polypeptide(L)'
;KGCSMCCYQPVFAVSHEIDFLYNFITHNLTKEKKIGILKRAQETNNRRKRLTKETLYNNKEACPLLEDGSCLAYEARPMACRIYLSMSVDSCQKFYDSPSPEENYAKLLEFPLQAGRMMNEGFTHALKSAQLNTSEFRIEKGLISMSNQEK
;
A
#
# COMPACT_ATOMS: atom_id res chain seq x y z
N LYS A 1 -7.84 4.45 -14.85
CA LYS A 1 -6.73 3.77 -14.16
C LYS A 1 -5.42 4.46 -14.56
N GLY A 2 -4.46 4.61 -13.63
CA GLY A 2 -3.13 5.18 -13.89
C GLY A 2 -2.05 4.10 -14.09
N CYS A 3 -0.76 4.48 -14.09
CA CYS A 3 0.36 3.53 -14.17
C CYS A 3 0.49 2.63 -12.91
N SER A 4 1.41 1.67 -12.95
CA SER A 4 1.67 0.69 -11.87
C SER A 4 2.85 1.04 -10.95
N MET A 5 3.59 2.12 -11.21
CA MET A 5 4.84 2.41 -10.49
C MET A 5 4.67 2.54 -8.97
N CYS A 6 3.56 3.11 -8.50
CA CYS A 6 3.27 3.21 -7.08
C CYS A 6 3.05 1.83 -6.40
N CYS A 7 2.68 0.80 -7.16
CA CYS A 7 2.47 -0.55 -6.64
C CYS A 7 3.79 -1.27 -6.30
N TYR A 8 4.94 -0.69 -6.63
CA TYR A 8 6.26 -1.20 -6.25
C TYR A 8 6.85 -0.46 -5.04
N GLN A 9 6.04 0.34 -4.34
CA GLN A 9 6.44 1.01 -3.11
C GLN A 9 5.90 0.24 -1.89
N PRO A 10 6.64 0.19 -0.77
CA PRO A 10 6.14 -0.37 0.48
C PRO A 10 5.18 0.63 1.13
N VAL A 11 3.90 0.47 0.83
CA VAL A 11 2.82 1.32 1.34
C VAL A 11 2.26 0.78 2.66
N PHE A 12 1.91 1.72 3.54
CA PHE A 12 1.31 1.46 4.84
C PHE A 12 -0.08 2.08 4.85
N ALA A 13 -1.06 1.37 5.39
CA ALA A 13 -2.43 1.83 5.53
C ALA A 13 -2.90 1.59 6.96
N VAL A 14 -3.81 2.43 7.44
CA VAL A 14 -4.39 2.30 8.77
C VAL A 14 -5.48 1.22 8.79
N SER A 15 -5.76 0.66 9.97
CA SER A 15 -6.67 -0.47 10.18
C SER A 15 -8.00 -0.35 9.42
N HIS A 16 -8.69 0.78 9.56
CA HIS A 16 -9.99 0.98 8.92
C HIS A 16 -9.92 1.00 7.38
N GLU A 17 -8.80 1.44 6.80
CA GLU A 17 -8.59 1.37 5.34
C GLU A 17 -8.30 -0.06 4.89
N ILE A 18 -7.62 -0.86 5.73
CA ILE A 18 -7.42 -2.28 5.51
C ILE A 18 -8.77 -3.02 5.57
N ASP A 19 -9.63 -2.67 6.53
CA ASP A 19 -10.99 -3.24 6.64
C ASP A 19 -11.82 -2.92 5.40
N PHE A 20 -11.78 -1.68 4.93
CA PHE A 20 -12.48 -1.26 3.71
C PHE A 20 -11.94 -1.99 2.46
N LEU A 21 -10.62 -2.08 2.32
CA LEU A 21 -9.95 -2.81 1.24
C LEU A 21 -10.34 -4.28 1.24
N TYR A 22 -10.34 -4.91 2.41
CA TYR A 22 -10.75 -6.29 2.57
C TYR A 22 -12.22 -6.50 2.19
N ASN A 23 -13.12 -5.66 2.71
CA ASN A 23 -14.53 -5.70 2.36
C ASN A 23 -14.74 -5.60 0.83
N PHE A 24 -14.01 -4.70 0.16
CA PHE A 24 -14.05 -4.59 -1.30
C PHE A 24 -13.59 -5.89 -1.98
N ILE A 25 -12.45 -6.44 -1.57
CA ILE A 25 -11.90 -7.69 -2.13
C ILE A 25 -12.89 -8.84 -1.96
N THR A 26 -13.50 -8.96 -0.78
CA THR A 26 -14.46 -10.03 -0.47
C THR A 26 -15.71 -9.96 -1.35
N HIS A 27 -16.23 -8.76 -1.62
CA HIS A 27 -17.48 -8.61 -2.37
C HIS A 27 -17.30 -8.50 -3.89
N ASN A 28 -16.12 -8.09 -4.38
CA ASN A 28 -15.94 -7.75 -5.80
C ASN A 28 -15.01 -8.70 -6.57
N LEU A 29 -14.20 -9.51 -5.89
CA LEU A 29 -13.23 -10.39 -6.56
C LEU A 29 -13.63 -11.87 -6.48
N THR A 30 -13.20 -12.65 -7.47
CA THR A 30 -13.43 -14.10 -7.49
C THR A 30 -12.58 -14.83 -6.45
N LYS A 31 -12.96 -16.07 -6.11
CA LYS A 31 -12.23 -16.91 -5.16
C LYS A 31 -10.78 -17.13 -5.60
N GLU A 32 -10.54 -17.32 -6.89
CA GLU A 32 -9.23 -17.54 -7.48
C GLU A 32 -8.34 -16.31 -7.28
N LYS A 33 -8.87 -15.11 -7.53
CA LYS A 33 -8.14 -13.85 -7.30
C LYS A 33 -7.80 -13.66 -5.82
N LYS A 34 -8.74 -13.95 -4.92
CA LYS A 34 -8.50 -13.87 -3.46
C LYS A 34 -7.36 -14.79 -3.01
N ILE A 35 -7.36 -16.04 -3.47
CA ILE A 35 -6.29 -17.01 -3.18
C ILE A 35 -4.94 -16.51 -3.72
N GLY A 36 -4.92 -16.00 -4.96
CA GLY A 36 -3.72 -15.43 -5.57
C GLY A 36 -3.16 -14.23 -4.79
N ILE A 37 -4.03 -13.31 -4.37
CA ILE A 37 -3.67 -12.15 -3.55
C ILE A 37 -3.06 -12.60 -2.22
N LEU A 38 -3.70 -13.54 -1.52
CA LEU A 38 -3.22 -14.03 -0.22
C LEU A 38 -1.85 -14.70 -0.33
N LYS A 39 -1.65 -15.54 -1.35
CA LYS A 39 -0.36 -16.18 -1.63
C LYS A 39 0.73 -15.13 -1.85
N ARG A 40 0.51 -14.16 -2.74
CA ARG A 40 1.46 -13.06 -3.00
C ARG A 40 1.74 -12.23 -1.74
N ALA A 41 0.72 -11.98 -0.91
CA ALA A 41 0.86 -11.26 0.35
C ALA A 41 1.75 -12.01 1.35
N GLN A 42 1.53 -13.31 1.53
CA GLN A 42 2.36 -14.15 2.40
C GLN A 42 3.82 -14.19 1.96
N GLU A 43 4.06 -14.38 0.66
CA GLU A 43 5.40 -14.39 0.07
C GLU A 43 6.13 -13.05 0.29
N THR A 44 5.46 -11.94 -0.04
CA THR A 44 6.00 -10.58 0.11
C THR A 44 6.28 -10.26 1.58
N ASN A 45 5.36 -10.61 2.50
CA ASN A 45 5.55 -10.37 3.91
C ASN A 45 6.70 -11.20 4.48
N ASN A 46 6.88 -12.44 4.03
CA ASN A 46 7.99 -13.30 4.47
C ASN A 46 9.36 -12.76 4.07
N ARG A 47 9.46 -12.09 2.92
CA ARG A 47 10.68 -11.41 2.48
C ARG A 47 10.90 -10.10 3.26
N ARG A 48 9.85 -9.28 3.40
CA ARG A 48 9.94 -7.96 4.04
C ARG A 48 10.06 -7.96 5.56
N LYS A 49 9.55 -8.97 6.27
CA LYS A 49 9.50 -8.98 7.74
C LYS A 49 10.87 -8.92 8.43
N ARG A 50 11.95 -9.24 7.71
CA ARG A 50 13.33 -9.24 8.21
C ARG A 50 14.15 -8.03 7.75
N LEU A 51 13.58 -7.15 6.92
CA LEU A 51 14.28 -5.97 6.42
C LEU A 51 14.31 -4.88 7.47
N THR A 52 15.39 -4.11 7.50
CA THR A 52 15.45 -2.85 8.22
C THR A 52 14.53 -1.83 7.57
N LYS A 53 14.22 -0.73 8.27
CA LYS A 53 13.36 0.34 7.75
C LYS A 53 13.91 0.92 6.44
N GLU A 54 15.20 1.18 6.37
CA GLU A 54 15.86 1.74 5.18
C GLU A 54 15.80 0.79 3.99
N THR A 55 16.20 -0.47 4.19
CA THR A 55 16.16 -1.48 3.13
C THR A 55 14.72 -1.78 2.68
N LEU A 56 13.75 -1.67 3.59
CA LEU A 56 12.34 -1.82 3.26
C LEU A 56 11.88 -0.74 2.27
N TYR A 57 12.17 0.55 2.51
CA TYR A 57 11.75 1.64 1.61
C TYR A 57 12.37 1.53 0.19
N ASN A 58 13.55 0.93 0.10
CA ASN A 58 14.22 0.67 -1.17
C ASN A 58 13.82 -0.67 -1.82
N ASN A 59 13.07 -1.53 -1.13
CA ASN A 59 12.57 -2.80 -1.70
C ASN A 59 11.44 -2.56 -2.70
N LYS A 60 11.70 -2.85 -3.97
CA LYS A 60 10.75 -2.64 -5.08
C LYS A 60 9.93 -3.87 -5.46
N GLU A 61 9.62 -4.74 -4.50
CA GLU A 61 8.69 -5.84 -4.75
C GLU A 61 7.27 -5.35 -5.03
N ALA A 62 6.61 -6.02 -5.99
CA ALA A 62 5.24 -5.72 -6.37
C ALA A 62 4.25 -5.93 -5.21
N CYS A 63 3.28 -5.02 -5.11
CA CYS A 63 2.13 -5.15 -4.22
C CYS A 63 1.32 -6.42 -4.55
N PRO A 64 0.80 -7.15 -3.53
CA PRO A 64 -0.01 -8.36 -3.76
C PRO A 64 -1.28 -8.15 -4.61
N LEU A 65 -1.74 -6.91 -4.72
CA LEU A 65 -2.91 -6.50 -5.48
C LEU A 65 -2.59 -6.09 -6.93
N LEU A 66 -1.31 -6.08 -7.33
CA LEU A 66 -0.91 -5.79 -8.70
C LEU A 66 -1.08 -7.04 -9.57
N GLU A 67 -1.78 -6.87 -10.69
CA GLU A 67 -1.95 -7.91 -11.71
C GLU A 67 -2.07 -7.26 -13.08
N ASP A 68 -1.31 -7.76 -14.07
CA ASP A 68 -1.30 -7.26 -15.45
C ASP A 68 -1.15 -5.73 -15.54
N GLY A 69 -0.24 -5.17 -14.72
CA GLY A 69 0.03 -3.73 -14.67
C GLY A 69 -1.08 -2.88 -14.02
N SER A 70 -2.10 -3.49 -13.43
CA SER A 70 -3.21 -2.79 -12.77
C SER A 70 -3.50 -3.31 -11.37
N CYS A 71 -3.99 -2.42 -10.51
CA CYS A 71 -4.42 -2.82 -9.17
C CYS A 71 -5.82 -3.45 -9.24
N LEU A 72 -5.95 -4.67 -8.69
CA LEU A 72 -7.21 -5.41 -8.58
C LEU A 72 -8.25 -4.72 -7.69
N ALA A 73 -7.80 -3.92 -6.72
CA ALA A 73 -8.64 -3.15 -5.82
C ALA A 73 -8.47 -1.64 -6.05
N TYR A 74 -8.43 -1.21 -7.32
CA TYR A 74 -8.18 0.20 -7.66
C TYR A 74 -9.14 1.16 -6.95
N GLU A 75 -10.42 0.82 -6.83
CA GLU A 75 -11.44 1.67 -6.18
C GLU A 75 -11.25 1.76 -4.67
N ALA A 76 -10.80 0.68 -4.03
CA ALA A 76 -10.56 0.60 -2.60
C ALA A 76 -9.10 0.85 -2.18
N ARG A 77 -8.34 1.57 -3.01
CA ARG A 77 -6.96 1.95 -2.69
C ARG A 77 -6.93 2.85 -1.44
N PRO A 78 -6.15 2.50 -0.41
CA PRO A 78 -5.92 3.37 0.74
C PRO A 78 -5.35 4.73 0.35
N MET A 79 -5.48 5.72 1.22
CA MET A 79 -4.94 7.06 1.10
C MET A 79 -3.47 7.03 0.74
N ALA A 80 -2.65 6.19 1.41
CA ALA A 80 -1.24 6.02 1.08
C ALA A 80 -0.98 5.66 -0.39
N CYS A 81 -1.84 4.83 -0.99
CA CYS A 81 -1.76 4.47 -2.41
C CYS A 81 -2.25 5.59 -3.34
N ARG A 82 -3.13 6.49 -2.87
CA ARG A 82 -3.63 7.64 -3.63
C ARG A 82 -2.64 8.80 -3.65
N ILE A 83 -1.89 8.97 -2.56
CA ILE A 83 -0.93 10.08 -2.39
C ILE A 83 0.46 9.76 -2.92
N TYR A 84 0.77 8.50 -3.23
CA TYR A 84 1.94 8.12 -4.04
C TYR A 84 1.73 8.54 -5.50
N LEU A 85 1.73 9.85 -5.72
CA LEU A 85 1.43 10.52 -6.97
C LEU A 85 2.61 11.39 -7.37
N SER A 86 3.08 11.20 -8.60
CA SER A 86 4.09 12.05 -9.23
C SER A 86 3.53 12.62 -10.53
N MET A 87 4.04 13.78 -10.92
CA MET A 87 3.71 14.41 -12.20
C MET A 87 4.57 13.88 -13.37
N SER A 88 5.51 12.95 -13.13
CA SER A 88 6.38 12.40 -14.17
C SER A 88 6.58 10.90 -13.99
N VAL A 89 6.05 10.11 -14.92
CA VAL A 89 6.24 8.65 -14.98
C VAL A 89 7.74 8.32 -15.08
N ASP A 90 8.51 9.07 -15.87
CA ASP A 90 9.95 8.86 -16.00
C ASP A 90 10.67 9.02 -14.67
N SER A 91 10.26 9.96 -13.81
CA SER A 91 10.85 10.12 -12.48
C SER A 91 10.48 8.96 -11.55
N CYS A 92 9.27 8.40 -11.67
CA CYS A 92 8.88 7.18 -10.97
C CYS A 92 9.71 5.98 -11.44
N GLN A 93 9.95 5.87 -12.74
CA GLN A 93 10.74 4.79 -13.33
C GLN A 93 12.20 4.87 -12.86
N LYS A 94 12.81 6.05 -12.89
CA LYS A 94 14.16 6.28 -12.33
C LYS A 94 14.24 5.92 -10.85
N PHE A 95 13.24 6.31 -10.06
CA PHE A 95 13.18 5.97 -8.63
C PHE A 95 13.01 4.46 -8.39
N TYR A 96 12.37 3.74 -9.32
CA TYR A 96 12.23 2.30 -9.28
C TYR A 96 13.55 1.60 -9.67
N ASP A 97 14.18 2.01 -10.75
CA ASP A 97 15.41 1.40 -11.28
C ASP A 97 16.64 1.69 -10.41
N SER A 98 16.67 2.84 -9.74
CA SER A 98 17.78 3.28 -8.90
C SER A 98 17.28 3.99 -7.65
N PRO A 99 16.80 3.24 -6.64
CA PRO A 99 16.22 3.82 -5.44
C PRO A 99 17.27 4.54 -4.59
N SER A 100 17.31 5.86 -4.72
CA SER A 100 18.09 6.79 -3.90
C SER A 100 17.17 7.97 -3.59
N PRO A 101 16.58 8.06 -2.39
CA PRO A 101 15.67 9.17 -2.04
C PRO A 101 16.32 10.55 -2.10
N GLU A 102 17.65 10.62 -1.99
CA GLU A 102 18.42 11.87 -2.03
C GLU A 102 18.65 12.34 -3.47
N GLU A 103 18.77 11.41 -4.43
CA GLU A 103 19.18 11.73 -5.81
C GLU A 103 18.07 11.51 -6.84
N ASN A 104 17.22 10.51 -6.63
CA ASN A 104 16.24 10.00 -7.61
C ASN A 104 14.79 10.09 -7.10
N TYR A 105 14.50 11.00 -6.17
CA TYR A 105 13.14 11.17 -5.67
C TYR A 105 12.16 11.56 -6.79
N ALA A 106 11.01 10.89 -6.84
CA ALA A 106 10.04 11.16 -7.89
C ALA A 106 9.55 12.61 -7.83
N LYS A 107 9.46 13.26 -9.00
CA LYS A 107 9.17 14.69 -9.09
C LYS A 107 7.81 15.00 -8.47
N LEU A 108 7.79 16.00 -7.58
CA LEU A 108 6.61 16.49 -6.87
C LEU A 108 5.88 15.43 -6.04
N LEU A 109 6.56 14.33 -5.66
CA LEU A 109 5.99 13.31 -4.77
C LEU A 109 5.87 13.79 -3.32
N GLU A 110 6.73 14.72 -2.89
CA GLU A 110 6.81 15.16 -1.49
C GLU A 110 5.51 15.83 -1.00
N PHE A 111 5.00 16.80 -1.76
CA PHE A 111 3.80 17.54 -1.39
C PHE A 111 2.56 16.65 -1.25
N PRO A 112 2.20 15.78 -2.22
CA PRO A 112 1.12 14.81 -2.06
C PRO A 112 1.30 13.89 -0.84
N LEU A 113 2.51 13.38 -0.61
CA LEU A 113 2.78 12.54 0.56
C LEU A 113 2.58 13.30 1.88
N GLN A 114 3.03 14.55 1.96
CA GLN A 114 2.84 15.39 3.14
C GLN A 114 1.35 15.67 3.37
N ALA A 115 0.62 16.11 2.35
CA ALA A 115 -0.80 16.40 2.44
C ALA A 115 -1.60 15.16 2.88
N GLY A 116 -1.32 14.00 2.27
CA GLY A 116 -1.98 12.74 2.64
C GLY A 116 -1.67 12.27 4.07
N ARG A 117 -0.43 12.47 4.54
CA ARG A 117 -0.09 12.20 5.95
C ARG A 117 -0.93 13.04 6.90
N MET A 118 -1.05 14.35 6.65
CA MET A 118 -1.87 15.24 7.49
C MET A 118 -3.35 14.85 7.47
N MET A 119 -3.88 14.41 6.32
CA MET A 119 -5.26 13.88 6.25
C MET A 119 -5.43 12.62 7.11
N ASN A 120 -4.51 11.67 7.01
CA ASN A 120 -4.54 10.43 7.81
C ASN A 120 -4.40 10.71 9.32
N GLU A 121 -3.60 11.71 9.70
CA GLU A 121 -3.49 12.15 11.10
C GLU A 121 -4.82 12.67 11.64
N GLY A 122 -5.57 13.45 10.85
CA GLY A 122 -6.91 13.92 11.23
C GLY A 122 -7.89 12.77 11.49
N PHE A 123 -7.96 11.79 10.58
CA PHE A 123 -8.79 10.59 10.78
C PHE A 123 -8.35 9.77 12.00
N THR A 124 -7.05 9.57 12.16
CA THR A 124 -6.48 8.83 13.29
C THR A 124 -6.81 9.51 14.62
N HIS A 125 -6.71 10.84 14.66
CA HIS A 125 -7.05 11.62 15.85
C HIS A 125 -8.53 11.48 16.19
N ALA A 126 -9.43 11.61 15.22
CA ALA A 126 -10.87 11.46 15.43
C ALA A 126 -11.23 10.06 15.97
N LEU A 127 -10.67 9.00 15.39
CA LEU A 127 -10.88 7.62 15.84
C LEU A 127 -10.37 7.38 17.26
N LYS A 128 -9.17 7.89 17.59
CA LYS A 128 -8.61 7.80 18.95
C LYS A 128 -9.47 8.55 19.98
N SER A 129 -9.98 9.72 19.63
CA SER A 129 -10.90 10.50 20.48
C SER A 129 -12.22 9.76 20.73
N ALA A 130 -12.64 8.91 19.78
CA ALA A 130 -13.76 7.97 19.94
C ALA A 130 -13.38 6.64 20.61
N GLN A 131 -12.17 6.52 21.18
CA GLN A 131 -11.63 5.32 21.83
C GLN A 131 -11.54 4.09 20.91
N LEU A 132 -11.45 4.30 19.60
CA LEU A 132 -11.26 3.25 18.62
C LEU A 132 -9.76 2.99 18.39
N ASN A 133 -9.40 1.71 18.26
CA ASN A 133 -8.02 1.32 18.02
C ASN A 133 -7.60 1.64 16.57
N THR A 134 -6.49 2.36 16.43
CA THR A 134 -5.88 2.69 15.14
C THR A 134 -4.50 2.06 15.07
N SER A 135 -4.28 1.17 14.12
CA SER A 135 -2.98 0.55 13.87
C SER A 135 -2.59 0.68 12.40
N GLU A 136 -1.32 0.87 12.11
CA GLU A 136 -0.81 0.88 10.74
C GLU A 136 -0.27 -0.49 10.34
N PHE A 137 -0.58 -0.87 9.10
CA PHE A 137 -0.14 -2.12 8.51
C PHE A 137 0.47 -1.87 7.14
N ARG A 138 1.56 -2.59 6.83
CA ARG A 138 1.91 -2.80 5.43
C ARG A 138 0.78 -3.56 4.76
N ILE A 139 0.48 -3.23 3.50
CA ILE A 139 -0.63 -3.84 2.76
C ILE A 139 -0.58 -5.37 2.81
N GLU A 140 0.60 -5.97 2.56
CA GLU A 140 0.71 -7.43 2.59
C GLU A 140 0.43 -8.03 3.98
N LYS A 141 0.77 -7.33 5.06
CA LYS A 141 0.48 -7.79 6.42
C LYS A 141 -1.01 -7.64 6.76
N GLY A 142 -1.62 -6.52 6.38
CA GLY A 142 -3.05 -6.27 6.59
C GLY A 142 -3.94 -7.29 5.88
N LEU A 143 -3.61 -7.62 4.63
CA LEU A 143 -4.32 -8.64 3.85
C LEU A 143 -4.26 -10.04 4.49
N ILE A 144 -3.13 -10.39 5.14
CA ILE A 144 -2.98 -11.67 5.84
C ILE A 144 -3.81 -11.69 7.13
N SER A 145 -3.74 -10.63 7.92
CA SER A 145 -4.42 -10.59 9.24
C SER A 145 -5.93 -10.76 9.13
N MET A 146 -6.56 -10.25 8.07
CA MET A 146 -8.02 -10.32 7.92
C MET A 146 -8.51 -11.68 7.38
N SER A 147 -7.70 -12.39 6.59
CA SER A 147 -8.06 -13.77 6.18
C SER A 147 -8.15 -14.77 7.36
N ASN A 148 -7.54 -14.43 8.49
CA ASN A 148 -7.58 -15.25 9.71
C ASN A 148 -8.81 -14.94 10.59
N GLN A 149 -9.60 -13.91 10.27
CA GLN A 149 -10.83 -13.57 11.01
C GLN A 149 -12.07 -14.30 10.46
N GLU A 150 -11.98 -14.91 9.26
CA GLU A 150 -13.02 -15.73 8.63
C GLU A 150 -12.92 -17.24 8.97
N LYS A 151 -11.97 -17.65 9.83
CA LYS A 151 -11.82 -19.03 10.31
C LYS A 151 -12.32 -19.16 11.74
#